data_AF-A0A2N7RSV8-F1
#
_entry.id   AF-A0A2N7RSV8-F1
#
_cell.length_a   1.000
_cell.length_b   1.000
_cell.length_c   1.000
_cell.angle_alpha   90.00
_cell.angle_beta   90.00
_cell.angle_gamma   90.00
#
_symmetry.space_group_name_H-M   'P 1'
#
loop_
_entity.id
_entity.type
_entity.pdbx_description
1 polymer ?
#
loop_
_entity_poly.entity_id
_entity_poly.type
_entity_poly.pdbx_seq_one_letter_code
_entity_poly.pdbx_strand_id
1 'polypeptide(L)'
;MGRKSALTEKQWAAIGQRLLKGEAARALGREFGVSEAAIRKRFGAQTKQIKDVANQLVAAESAFSALPIGAQISARTLADELKEISMHLAGAARYGAATAHRLSGIAHNKAGEIDDAEPLDDQSRLALGDIAVLTRMANGAAEIGMNLLKASKDVKPDDDAPTPVAITFGVKDAKRHDDNPV
;
A
#
# COMPACT_ATOMS: atom_id res chain seq x y z
N MET A 1 -9.70 -12.53 38.64
CA MET A 1 -9.69 -13.70 37.73
C MET A 1 -9.57 -13.20 36.29
N GLY A 2 -8.34 -13.09 35.78
CA GLY A 2 -8.07 -12.54 34.45
C GLY A 2 -8.53 -13.49 33.35
N ARG A 3 -9.45 -13.03 32.49
CA ARG A 3 -9.94 -13.81 31.35
C ARG A 3 -8.79 -13.98 30.35
N LYS A 4 -8.19 -15.18 30.32
CA LYS A 4 -7.19 -15.56 29.32
C LYS A 4 -7.79 -15.46 27.91
N SER A 5 -7.04 -14.90 26.98
CA SER A 5 -7.36 -14.77 25.55
C SER A 5 -7.76 -16.13 24.96
N ALA A 6 -8.96 -16.24 24.40
CA ALA A 6 -9.57 -17.53 24.06
C ALA A 6 -8.93 -18.25 22.85
N LEU A 7 -8.10 -17.57 22.05
CA LEU A 7 -7.47 -18.14 20.86
C LEU A 7 -6.05 -17.60 20.68
N THR A 8 -5.15 -18.48 20.27
CA THR A 8 -3.76 -18.17 19.88
C THR A 8 -3.71 -17.56 18.49
N GLU A 9 -2.61 -16.87 18.15
CA GLU A 9 -2.43 -16.28 16.83
C GLU A 9 -2.44 -17.33 15.70
N LYS A 10 -1.94 -18.55 15.99
CA LYS A 10 -2.01 -19.68 15.05
C LYS A 10 -3.46 -20.11 14.78
N GLN A 11 -4.30 -20.15 15.81
CA GLN A 11 -5.72 -20.50 15.64
C GLN A 11 -6.47 -19.41 14.87
N TRP A 12 -6.16 -18.14 15.12
CA TRP A 12 -6.71 -17.03 14.34
C TRP A 12 -6.27 -17.08 12.87
N ALA A 13 -5.00 -17.40 12.60
CA ALA A 13 -4.52 -17.59 11.23
C ALA A 13 -5.24 -18.75 10.52
N ALA A 14 -5.50 -19.85 11.23
CA ALA A 14 -6.25 -20.98 10.68
C ALA A 14 -7.70 -20.61 10.33
N ILE A 15 -8.39 -19.86 11.21
CA ILE A 15 -9.73 -19.32 10.93
C ILE A 15 -9.69 -18.42 9.69
N GLY A 16 -8.70 -17.53 9.58
CA GLY A 16 -8.52 -16.65 8.43
C GLY A 16 -8.34 -17.40 7.10
N GLN A 17 -7.50 -18.43 7.07
CA GLN A 17 -7.32 -19.26 5.88
C GLN A 17 -8.60 -19.99 5.48
N ARG A 18 -9.36 -20.53 6.44
CA ARG A 18 -10.61 -21.25 6.17
C ARG A 18 -11.73 -20.32 5.68
N LEU A 19 -11.79 -19.10 6.20
CA LEU A 19 -12.67 -18.05 5.66
C LEU A 19 -12.34 -17.71 4.19
N LEU A 20 -11.05 -17.62 3.85
CA LEU A 20 -10.62 -17.38 2.47
C LEU A 20 -11.03 -18.51 1.53
N LYS A 21 -10.99 -19.76 2.01
CA LYS A 21 -11.47 -20.96 1.30
C LYS A 21 -13.00 -21.04 1.17
N GLY A 22 -13.74 -20.09 1.75
CA GLY A 22 -15.20 -19.99 1.60
C GLY A 22 -16.01 -20.63 2.74
N GLU A 23 -15.37 -21.07 3.83
CA GLU A 23 -16.11 -21.59 4.99
C GLU A 23 -16.88 -20.49 5.72
N ALA A 24 -18.08 -20.82 6.22
CA ALA A 24 -18.93 -19.87 6.90
C ALA A 24 -18.38 -19.47 8.28
N ALA A 25 -18.30 -18.16 8.55
CA ALA A 25 -17.85 -17.62 9.85
C ALA A 25 -18.64 -18.17 11.05
N ARG A 26 -19.92 -18.53 10.85
CA ARG A 26 -20.75 -19.20 11.86
C ARG A 26 -20.26 -20.61 12.21
N ALA A 27 -19.83 -21.38 11.22
CA ALA A 27 -19.33 -22.73 11.42
C ALA A 27 -17.99 -22.69 12.18
N LEU A 28 -17.09 -21.80 11.74
CA LEU A 28 -15.79 -21.57 12.40
C LEU A 28 -15.97 -21.02 13.82
N GLY A 29 -16.97 -20.16 14.06
CA GLY A 29 -17.27 -19.66 15.41
C GLY A 29 -17.67 -20.78 16.38
N ARG A 30 -18.47 -21.75 15.94
CA ARG A 30 -18.84 -22.92 16.75
C ARG A 30 -17.65 -23.82 17.03
N GLU A 31 -16.79 -24.04 16.05
CA GLU A 31 -15.61 -24.91 16.17
C GLU A 31 -14.54 -24.33 17.11
N PHE A 32 -14.28 -23.03 17.00
CA PHE A 32 -13.22 -22.35 17.76
C PHE A 32 -13.72 -21.66 19.03
N GLY A 33 -15.00 -21.81 19.38
CA GLY A 33 -15.59 -21.24 20.60
C GLY A 33 -15.62 -19.71 20.62
N VAL A 34 -15.77 -19.06 19.46
CA VAL A 34 -15.81 -17.59 19.32
C VAL A 34 -17.05 -17.11 18.57
N SER A 35 -17.50 -15.89 18.86
CA SER A 35 -18.67 -15.35 18.20
C SER A 35 -18.39 -15.01 16.74
N GLU A 36 -19.41 -15.19 15.88
CA GLU A 36 -19.36 -14.77 14.47
C GLU A 36 -18.99 -13.28 14.34
N ALA A 37 -19.50 -12.43 15.24
CA ALA A 37 -19.19 -11.01 15.27
C ALA A 37 -17.70 -10.74 15.52
N ALA A 38 -17.03 -11.52 16.39
CA ALA A 38 -15.60 -11.39 16.63
C ALA A 38 -14.78 -11.77 15.39
N ILE A 39 -15.19 -12.83 14.68
CA ILE A 39 -14.59 -13.26 13.42
C ILE A 39 -14.77 -12.20 12.33
N ARG A 40 -16.00 -11.69 12.13
CA ARG A 40 -16.31 -10.65 11.15
C ARG A 40 -15.57 -9.35 11.45
N LYS A 41 -15.46 -8.95 12.72
CA LYS A 41 -14.70 -7.76 13.13
C LYS A 41 -13.22 -7.88 12.78
N ARG A 42 -12.63 -9.07 12.95
CA ARG A 42 -11.20 -9.30 12.70
C ARG A 42 -10.88 -9.47 11.22
N PHE A 43 -11.72 -10.18 10.47
CA PHE A 43 -11.40 -10.59 9.10
C PHE A 43 -12.30 -9.98 8.03
N GLY A 44 -13.42 -9.32 8.35
CA GLY A 44 -14.38 -8.86 7.35
C GLY A 44 -13.76 -7.99 6.26
N ALA A 45 -13.12 -6.89 6.63
CA ALA A 45 -12.45 -6.00 5.69
C ALA A 45 -11.21 -6.66 5.06
N GLN A 46 -10.40 -7.35 5.87
CA GLN A 46 -9.16 -7.97 5.42
C GLN A 46 -9.38 -9.10 4.40
N THR A 47 -10.39 -9.96 4.61
CA THR A 47 -10.73 -11.05 3.69
C THR A 47 -11.22 -10.51 2.36
N LYS A 48 -11.98 -9.41 2.35
CA LYS A 48 -12.37 -8.74 1.10
C LYS A 48 -11.14 -8.25 0.35
N GLN A 49 -10.27 -7.49 1.02
CA GLN A 49 -9.01 -6.98 0.42
C GLN A 49 -8.12 -8.11 -0.12
N ILE A 50 -7.96 -9.21 0.62
CA ILE A 50 -7.17 -10.36 0.16
C ILE A 50 -7.77 -10.98 -1.11
N LYS A 51 -9.11 -11.11 -1.17
CA LYS A 51 -9.78 -11.63 -2.37
C LYS A 51 -9.63 -10.69 -3.56
N ASP A 52 -9.75 -9.38 -3.34
CA ASP A 52 -9.60 -8.38 -4.38
C ASP A 52 -8.18 -8.41 -4.98
N VAL A 53 -7.15 -8.46 -4.13
CA VAL A 53 -5.75 -8.61 -4.56
C VAL A 53 -5.53 -9.96 -5.26
N ALA A 54 -6.09 -11.06 -4.74
CA ALA A 54 -5.97 -12.37 -5.39
C ALA A 54 -6.58 -12.36 -6.81
N ASN A 55 -7.73 -11.72 -6.99
CA ASN A 55 -8.35 -11.56 -8.30
C ASN A 55 -7.48 -10.72 -9.25
N GLN A 56 -6.87 -9.64 -8.76
CA GLN A 56 -5.93 -8.82 -9.55
C GLN A 56 -4.70 -9.63 -10.00
N LEU A 57 -4.14 -10.46 -9.11
CA LEU A 57 -3.02 -11.34 -9.45
C LEU A 57 -3.40 -12.35 -10.54
N VAL A 58 -4.55 -13.02 -10.39
CA VAL A 58 -5.03 -13.98 -11.40
C VAL A 58 -5.28 -13.31 -12.75
N ALA A 59 -5.87 -12.11 -12.75
CA ALA A 59 -6.09 -11.34 -13.97
C ALA A 59 -4.75 -10.94 -14.63
N ALA A 60 -3.78 -10.47 -13.83
CA ALA A 60 -2.46 -10.11 -14.32
C ALA A 60 -1.69 -11.32 -14.88
N GLU A 61 -1.72 -12.46 -14.19
CA GLU A 61 -1.09 -13.71 -14.66
C GLU A 61 -1.72 -14.21 -15.96
N SER A 62 -3.05 -14.16 -16.05
CA SER A 62 -3.78 -14.55 -17.26
C SER A 62 -3.38 -13.65 -18.43
N ALA A 63 -3.38 -12.33 -18.23
CA ALA A 63 -2.96 -11.36 -19.25
C ALA A 63 -1.48 -11.53 -19.64
N PHE A 64 -0.60 -11.77 -18.67
CA PHE A 64 0.83 -12.02 -18.90
C PHE A 64 1.05 -13.28 -19.73
N SER A 65 0.39 -14.38 -19.38
CA SER A 65 0.53 -15.66 -20.09
C SER A 65 0.00 -15.62 -21.53
N ALA A 66 -0.95 -14.72 -21.82
CA ALA A 66 -1.48 -14.51 -23.17
C ALA A 66 -0.52 -13.76 -24.10
N LEU A 67 0.54 -13.13 -23.56
CA LEU A 67 1.55 -12.44 -24.37
C LEU A 67 2.48 -13.44 -25.07
N PRO A 68 3.01 -13.12 -26.26
CA PRO A 68 4.13 -13.85 -26.84
C PRO A 68 5.34 -13.86 -25.91
N ILE A 69 6.17 -14.93 -25.93
CA ILE A 69 7.31 -15.13 -25.02
C ILE A 69 8.25 -13.90 -24.97
N GLY A 70 8.55 -13.29 -26.13
CA GLY A 70 9.37 -12.07 -26.17
C GLY A 70 8.75 -10.90 -25.40
N ALA A 71 7.45 -10.70 -25.53
CA ALA A 71 6.72 -9.66 -24.80
C ALA A 71 6.57 -9.97 -23.31
N GLN A 72 6.51 -11.25 -22.92
CA GLN A 72 6.56 -11.67 -21.50
C GLN A 72 7.89 -11.26 -20.86
N ILE A 73 9.02 -11.45 -21.54
CA ILE A 73 10.34 -11.03 -21.05
C ILE A 73 10.35 -9.51 -20.85
N SER A 74 9.96 -8.74 -21.86
CA SER A 74 9.90 -7.28 -21.77
C SER A 74 8.98 -6.78 -20.67
N ALA A 75 7.79 -7.38 -20.50
CA ALA A 75 6.86 -7.02 -19.45
C ALA A 75 7.44 -7.27 -18.05
N ARG A 76 8.17 -8.38 -17.88
CA ARG A 76 8.83 -8.71 -16.61
C ARG A 76 10.00 -7.77 -16.32
N THR A 77 10.85 -7.50 -17.31
CA THR A 77 11.95 -6.53 -17.19
C THR A 77 11.42 -5.16 -16.80
N LEU A 78 10.38 -4.65 -17.48
CA LEU A 78 9.77 -3.36 -17.14
C LEU A 78 9.20 -3.36 -15.72
N ALA A 79 8.51 -4.43 -15.30
CA ALA A 79 7.98 -4.53 -13.95
C ALA A 79 9.09 -4.51 -12.88
N ASP A 80 10.24 -5.12 -13.16
CA ASP A 80 11.39 -5.11 -12.25
C ASP A 80 12.08 -3.74 -12.24
N GLU A 81 12.25 -3.08 -13.40
CA GLU A 81 12.75 -1.71 -13.49
C GLU A 81 11.88 -0.71 -12.71
N LEU A 82 10.55 -0.83 -12.81
CA LEU A 82 9.62 0.02 -12.05
C LEU A 82 9.75 -0.17 -10.52
N LYS A 83 10.00 -1.41 -10.05
CA LYS A 83 10.28 -1.68 -8.64
C LYS A 83 11.60 -1.05 -8.21
N GLU A 84 12.65 -1.21 -9.00
CA GLU A 84 13.97 -0.62 -8.72
C GLU A 84 13.91 0.90 -8.68
N ILE A 85 13.22 1.54 -9.64
CA ILE A 85 12.98 3.00 -9.62
C ILE A 85 12.26 3.41 -8.33
N SER A 86 11.24 2.66 -7.92
CA SER A 86 10.51 2.92 -6.67
C SER A 86 11.42 2.82 -5.44
N MET A 87 12.31 1.82 -5.40
CA MET A 87 13.30 1.65 -4.33
C MET A 87 14.32 2.79 -4.31
N HIS A 88 14.82 3.21 -5.48
CA HIS A 88 15.72 4.34 -5.60
C HIS A 88 15.06 5.65 -5.19
N LEU A 89 13.80 5.88 -5.57
CA LEU A 89 13.03 7.05 -5.14
C LEU A 89 12.81 7.06 -3.62
N ALA A 90 12.50 5.92 -3.01
CA ALA A 90 12.41 5.80 -1.56
C ALA A 90 13.77 6.08 -0.87
N GLY A 91 14.88 5.59 -1.44
CA GLY A 91 16.23 5.90 -0.99
C GLY A 91 16.57 7.39 -1.11
N ALA A 92 16.27 8.00 -2.25
CA ALA A 92 16.46 9.43 -2.49
C ALA A 92 15.63 10.27 -1.53
N ALA A 93 14.37 9.90 -1.27
CA ALA A 93 13.53 10.54 -0.27
C ALA A 93 14.14 10.46 1.15
N ARG A 94 14.72 9.31 1.52
CA ARG A 94 15.41 9.16 2.81
C ARG A 94 16.62 10.08 2.92
N TYR A 95 17.46 10.15 1.89
CA TYR A 95 18.61 11.06 1.86
C TYR A 95 18.20 12.53 1.82
N GLY A 96 17.15 12.85 1.07
CA GLY A 96 16.56 14.17 0.98
C GLY A 96 16.01 14.65 2.32
N ALA A 97 15.24 13.81 3.02
CA ALA A 97 14.74 14.10 4.36
C ALA A 97 15.88 14.29 5.39
N ALA A 98 16.92 13.47 5.34
CA ALA A 98 18.09 13.63 6.21
C ALA A 98 18.84 14.93 5.92
N THR A 99 19.01 15.28 4.64
CA THR A 99 19.61 16.55 4.21
C THR A 99 18.76 17.74 4.65
N ALA A 100 17.45 17.69 4.44
CA ALA A 100 16.51 18.72 4.85
C ALA A 100 16.55 18.96 6.37
N HIS A 101 16.57 17.88 7.16
CA HIS A 101 16.69 17.96 8.61
C HIS A 101 18.01 18.63 9.02
N ARG A 102 19.14 18.23 8.42
CA ARG A 102 20.45 18.83 8.72
C ARG A 102 20.50 20.31 8.34
N LEU A 103 20.05 20.67 7.15
CA LEU A 103 20.01 22.07 6.68
C LEU A 103 19.10 22.93 7.57
N SER A 104 17.95 22.40 8.00
CA SER A 104 17.06 23.09 8.93
C SER A 104 17.69 23.29 10.30
N GLY A 105 18.45 22.30 10.80
CA GLY A 105 19.21 22.42 12.05
C GLY A 105 20.30 23.49 11.96
N ILE A 106 21.01 23.58 10.83
CA ILE A 106 22.02 24.64 10.61
C ILE A 106 21.35 26.01 10.53
N ALA A 107 20.23 26.13 9.80
CA ALA A 107 19.46 27.36 9.72
C ALA A 107 18.94 27.80 11.11
N HIS A 108 18.49 26.85 11.93
CA HIS A 108 18.07 27.15 13.30
C HIS A 108 19.23 27.69 14.14
N ASN A 109 20.42 27.09 14.05
CA ASN A 109 21.58 27.59 14.78
C ASN A 109 21.98 29.00 14.32
N LYS A 110 21.86 29.31 13.03
CA LYS A 110 22.09 30.65 12.46
C LYS A 110 21.14 31.71 13.02
N ALA A 111 19.93 31.32 13.46
CA ALA A 111 19.01 32.27 14.08
C ALA A 111 19.56 32.84 15.40
N GLY A 112 20.48 32.14 16.07
CA GLY A 112 21.17 32.65 17.26
C GLY A 112 22.23 33.73 16.98
N GLU A 113 22.52 34.02 15.71
CA GLU A 113 23.43 35.11 15.30
C GLU A 113 22.68 36.43 15.05
N ILE A 114 21.35 36.44 15.16
CA ILE A 114 20.51 37.63 14.97
C ILE A 114 20.46 38.42 16.28
N ASP A 115 20.64 39.75 16.20
CA ASP A 115 20.36 40.65 17.32
C ASP A 115 18.85 40.89 17.42
N ASP A 116 18.23 40.44 18.51
CA ASP A 116 16.80 40.62 18.74
C ASP A 116 16.40 42.09 18.98
N ALA A 117 17.33 42.95 19.41
CA ALA A 117 17.08 44.38 19.61
C ALA A 117 17.20 45.17 18.30
N GLU A 118 18.13 44.77 17.42
CA GLU A 118 18.36 45.39 16.11
C GLU A 118 18.43 44.33 14.99
N PRO A 119 17.34 43.61 14.68
CA PRO A 119 17.34 42.41 13.81
C PRO A 119 17.59 42.71 12.33
N LEU A 120 17.81 43.98 11.98
CA LEU A 120 17.99 44.49 10.64
C LEU A 120 19.29 45.28 10.49
N ASP A 121 20.23 45.14 11.42
CA ASP A 121 21.59 45.57 11.23
C ASP A 121 22.29 44.71 10.15
N ASP A 122 23.48 45.11 9.72
CA ASP A 122 24.17 44.46 8.61
C ASP A 122 24.51 42.99 8.93
N GLN A 123 24.83 42.67 10.19
CA GLN A 123 25.15 41.29 10.60
C GLN A 123 23.90 40.41 10.66
N SER A 124 22.80 40.87 11.26
CA SER A 124 21.53 40.13 11.32
C SER A 124 20.94 39.92 9.94
N ARG A 125 21.07 40.90 9.02
CA ARG A 125 20.61 40.73 7.63
C ARG A 125 21.38 39.63 6.89
N LEU A 126 22.67 39.49 7.14
CA LEU A 126 23.47 38.39 6.57
C LEU A 126 23.00 37.05 7.11
N ALA A 127 22.81 36.92 8.43
CA ALA A 127 22.30 35.70 9.06
C ALA A 127 20.90 35.32 8.54
N LEU A 128 19.99 36.30 8.41
CA LEU A 128 18.66 36.11 7.81
C LEU A 128 18.73 35.64 6.36
N GLY A 129 19.69 36.16 5.58
CA GLY A 129 19.94 35.73 4.21
C GLY A 129 20.37 34.26 4.13
N ASP A 130 21.32 33.85 4.96
CA ASP A 130 21.78 32.46 5.05
C ASP A 130 20.66 31.51 5.47
N ILE A 131 19.86 31.91 6.47
CA ILE A 131 18.69 31.15 6.92
C ILE A 131 17.72 30.94 5.75
N ALA A 132 17.40 32.00 5.01
CA ALA A 132 16.47 31.91 3.87
C ALA A 132 16.97 30.93 2.79
N VAL A 133 18.27 30.95 2.48
CA VAL A 133 18.88 30.01 1.52
C VAL A 133 18.84 28.58 2.05
N LEU A 134 19.28 28.36 3.28
CA LEU A 134 19.31 27.03 3.91
C LEU A 134 17.91 26.42 4.03
N THR A 135 16.90 27.22 4.42
CA THR A 135 15.51 26.78 4.48
C THR A 135 14.97 26.44 3.09
N ARG A 136 15.28 27.25 2.06
CA ARG A 136 14.87 26.93 0.68
C ARG A 136 15.50 25.62 0.19
N MET A 137 16.79 25.42 0.44
CA MET A 137 17.49 24.18 0.07
C MET A 137 16.95 22.98 0.86
N ALA A 138 16.63 23.15 2.14
CA ALA A 138 16.01 22.13 2.97
C ALA A 138 14.65 21.70 2.41
N ASN A 139 13.82 22.67 2.00
CA ASN A 139 12.51 22.39 1.41
C ASN A 139 12.64 21.63 0.07
N GLY A 140 13.58 22.02 -0.79
CA GLY A 140 13.86 21.29 -2.03
C GLY A 140 14.34 19.85 -1.77
N ALA A 141 15.23 19.65 -0.79
CA ALA A 141 15.68 18.32 -0.40
C ALA A 141 14.55 17.44 0.16
N ALA A 142 13.55 18.04 0.83
CA ALA A 142 12.40 17.31 1.38
C ALA A 142 11.33 16.96 0.34
N GLU A 143 11.36 17.53 -0.86
CA GLU A 143 10.26 17.49 -1.83
C GLU A 143 9.87 16.05 -2.22
N ILE A 144 10.86 15.21 -2.55
CA ILE A 144 10.62 13.81 -2.94
C ILE A 144 9.92 13.06 -1.79
N GLY A 145 10.41 13.22 -0.55
CA GLY A 145 9.81 12.59 0.62
C GLY A 145 8.40 13.09 0.94
N MET A 146 8.17 14.40 0.80
CA MET A 146 6.85 15.01 0.99
C MET A 146 5.84 14.52 -0.06
N ASN A 147 6.25 14.37 -1.32
CA ASN A 147 5.38 13.86 -2.37
C ASN A 147 5.02 12.38 -2.16
N LEU A 148 5.96 11.57 -1.67
CA LEU A 148 5.66 10.18 -1.26
C LEU A 148 4.69 10.12 -0.06
N LEU A 149 4.82 11.02 0.93
CA LEU A 149 3.88 11.11 2.05
C LEU A 149 2.49 11.59 1.65
N LYS A 150 2.38 12.44 0.62
CA LYS A 150 1.09 12.83 0.05
C LYS A 150 0.45 11.68 -0.71
N ALA A 151 1.23 11.00 -1.56
CA ALA A 151 0.77 9.84 -2.31
C ALA A 151 0.23 8.72 -1.40
N SER A 152 0.80 8.52 -0.20
CA SER A 152 0.27 7.55 0.76
C SER A 152 -1.00 7.99 1.50
N LYS A 153 -1.24 9.30 1.62
CA LYS A 153 -2.47 9.86 2.21
C LYS A 153 -3.66 9.84 1.24
N ASP A 154 -3.38 9.91 -0.06
CA ASP A 154 -4.41 9.89 -1.11
C ASP A 154 -4.93 8.48 -1.43
N VAL A 155 -4.33 7.43 -0.86
CA VAL A 155 -4.88 6.06 -0.89
C VAL A 155 -6.11 5.99 0.01
N LYS A 156 -7.26 6.46 -0.50
CA LYS A 156 -8.56 6.19 0.12
C LYS A 156 -8.92 4.71 -0.08
N PRO A 157 -9.46 4.01 0.93
CA PRO A 157 -9.83 2.59 0.81
C PRO A 157 -10.91 2.27 -0.24
N ASP A 158 -11.58 3.27 -0.81
CA ASP A 158 -12.81 3.10 -1.58
C ASP A 158 -12.73 3.53 -3.06
N ASP A 159 -11.64 4.15 -3.54
CA ASP A 159 -11.60 4.78 -4.88
C ASP A 159 -10.94 3.95 -6.00
N ASP A 160 -10.50 2.72 -5.73
CA ASP A 160 -10.07 1.76 -6.76
C ASP A 160 -10.79 0.42 -6.57
N ALA A 161 -12.12 0.44 -6.64
CA ALA A 161 -12.84 -0.79 -6.98
C ALA A 161 -12.65 -1.00 -8.49
N PRO A 162 -11.84 -1.98 -8.95
CA PRO A 162 -11.83 -2.33 -10.36
C PRO A 162 -13.26 -2.74 -10.71
N THR A 163 -13.90 -2.04 -11.67
CA THR A 163 -15.19 -2.45 -12.22
C THR A 163 -15.05 -3.91 -12.64
N PRO A 164 -15.70 -4.87 -11.95
CA PRO A 164 -15.55 -6.26 -12.30
C PRO A 164 -16.22 -6.46 -13.66
N VAL A 165 -15.43 -6.72 -14.69
CA VAL A 165 -15.97 -7.19 -15.96
C VAL A 165 -16.45 -8.62 -15.70
N ALA A 166 -17.75 -8.77 -15.50
CA ALA A 166 -18.37 -10.09 -15.37
C ALA A 166 -18.27 -10.81 -16.73
N ILE A 167 -17.25 -11.65 -16.90
CA ILE A 167 -17.22 -12.60 -18.01
C ILE A 167 -18.17 -13.74 -17.65
N THR A 168 -19.40 -13.68 -18.15
CA THR A 168 -20.37 -14.77 -18.05
C THR A 168 -19.99 -15.87 -19.04
N PHE A 169 -19.49 -17.00 -18.56
CA PHE A 169 -19.36 -18.21 -19.37
C PHE A 169 -20.71 -18.93 -19.43
N GLY A 170 -21.38 -18.86 -20.57
CA GLY A 170 -22.53 -19.72 -20.87
C GLY A 170 -22.04 -21.12 -21.22
N VAL A 171 -22.09 -22.05 -20.27
CA VAL A 171 -21.85 -23.47 -20.56
C VAL A 171 -23.13 -24.02 -21.20
N LYS A 172 -23.10 -24.27 -22.51
CA LYS A 172 -24.11 -25.10 -23.18
C LYS A 172 -23.74 -26.55 -22.87
N ASP A 173 -24.53 -27.22 -22.05
CA ASP A 173 -24.34 -28.64 -21.73
C ASP A 173 -24.32 -29.47 -23.02
N ALA A 174 -23.17 -30.09 -23.29
CA ALA A 174 -23.02 -31.10 -24.32
C ALA A 174 -23.34 -32.48 -23.71
N LYS A 175 -24.62 -32.86 -23.72
CA LYS A 175 -25.15 -34.22 -24.00
C LYS A 175 -26.56 -34.44 -23.42
N ARG A 176 -27.54 -34.64 -24.32
CA ARG A 176 -28.15 -35.96 -24.52
C ARG A 176 -28.66 -36.05 -25.96
N HIS A 177 -27.97 -36.88 -26.72
CA HIS A 177 -28.42 -37.43 -27.99
C HIS A 177 -29.43 -38.52 -27.60
N ASP A 178 -30.71 -38.17 -27.51
CA ASP A 178 -31.77 -39.18 -27.41
C ASP A 178 -32.30 -39.38 -28.82
N ASP A 179 -31.79 -40.43 -29.46
CA ASP A 179 -32.45 -41.10 -30.56
C ASP A 179 -33.79 -41.65 -30.05
N ASN A 180 -34.91 -41.25 -30.66
CA ASN A 180 -35.96 -42.22 -30.97
C ASN A 180 -36.86 -41.72 -32.13
N PRO A 181 -37.21 -42.58 -33.08
CA PRO A 181 -38.08 -42.26 -34.20
C PRO A 181 -39.56 -42.47 -33.81
N VAL A 182 -40.43 -41.60 -34.32
CA VAL A 182 -41.83 -41.94 -34.63
C VAL A 182 -42.19 -41.26 -35.94
#